data_AF-A0A3D8SJZ0-F1
#
_entry.id   AF-A0A3D8SJZ0-F1
#
_cell.length_a   1.000
_cell.length_b   1.000
_cell.length_c   1.000
_cell.angle_alpha   90.00
_cell.angle_beta   90.00
_cell.angle_gamma   90.00
#
_symmetry.space_group_name_H-M   'P 1'
#
loop_
_entity.id
_entity.type
_entity.pdbx_description
1 polymer ?
#
loop_
_entity_poly.entity_id
_entity_poly.type
_entity_poly.pdbx_seq_one_letter_code
_entity_poly.pdbx_strand_id
1 'polypeptide(L)'
;MASAAPIELLPNELLDEIIYLLASPPASTNSLHLPPNTQIARSWRRDLKSLSLTCSRFSALVRPLLFAHGCFNLKDTDEYLAFLSKWDLTRYVTSLVVAESGGYYKLGYSGWWRTLLSSLVPRRLTVVASPLAIGNLFGMIPPQEHSWAFQIPHQVVQLELDENYQAPVLTDKHASILEHIPWTSMVFNEASSLKAYNHYEYFLYQVPSIFHRWNAWALKHTLSGGRQNHSSSPLQNLTSFTYIAVFPFYNHVQRVLDAVVSMKNLQTLKIQLGPCRLDRATEVEQRGSLDPGDPWMELATGYSLIAHAVQNMGRKGRLEKFIACDYQMKPVRAEIEVILGEILRDGPWMHDGRGTWTKKAVDENGECTTVVDGV
;
A
#
# COMPACT_ATOMS: atom_id res chain seq x y z
N MET A 1 -27.78 17.87 -46.11
CA MET A 1 -27.81 16.85 -45.05
C MET A 1 -26.45 16.16 -45.03
N ALA A 2 -25.59 16.48 -44.07
CA ALA A 2 -24.31 15.78 -43.93
C ALA A 2 -24.61 14.39 -43.37
N SER A 3 -24.30 13.32 -44.11
CA SER A 3 -24.38 11.97 -43.55
C SER A 3 -23.33 11.87 -42.46
N ALA A 4 -23.75 11.58 -41.22
CA ALA A 4 -22.81 11.28 -40.15
C ALA A 4 -21.87 10.16 -40.64
N ALA A 5 -20.56 10.43 -40.64
CA ALA A 5 -19.59 9.42 -41.02
C ALA A 5 -19.71 8.26 -40.01
N PRO A 6 -19.90 7.00 -40.47
CA PRO A 6 -19.99 5.87 -39.57
C PRO A 6 -18.70 5.76 -38.74
N ILE A 7 -18.84 5.48 -37.44
CA ILE A 7 -17.73 5.32 -36.49
C ILE A 7 -16.69 4.30 -36.97
N GLU A 8 -17.10 3.38 -37.85
CA GLU A 8 -16.27 2.38 -38.50
C GLU A 8 -15.24 2.95 -39.47
N LEU A 9 -15.43 4.18 -39.97
CA LEU A 9 -14.48 4.86 -40.86
C LEU A 9 -13.38 5.62 -40.10
N LEU A 10 -13.49 5.73 -38.77
CA LEU A 10 -12.46 6.40 -37.97
C LEU A 10 -11.16 5.59 -38.01
N PRO A 11 -9.98 6.24 -38.09
CA PRO A 11 -8.69 5.61 -37.87
C PRO A 11 -8.56 4.97 -36.48
N ASN A 12 -7.66 4.00 -36.32
CA ASN A 12 -7.49 3.30 -35.04
C ASN A 12 -7.06 4.25 -33.91
N GLU A 13 -6.28 5.27 -34.23
CA GLU A 13 -5.77 6.24 -33.26
C GLU A 13 -6.91 7.03 -32.59
N LEU A 14 -7.93 7.41 -33.37
CA LEU A 14 -9.11 8.09 -32.84
C LEU A 14 -10.00 7.13 -32.05
N LEU A 15 -10.08 5.87 -32.48
CA LEU A 15 -10.81 4.85 -31.72
C LEU A 15 -10.11 4.53 -30.40
N ASP A 16 -8.78 4.47 -30.38
CA ASP A 16 -8.00 4.24 -29.16
C ASP A 16 -8.19 5.38 -28.16
N GLU A 17 -8.23 6.64 -28.62
CA GLU A 17 -8.53 7.78 -27.76
C GLU A 17 -9.95 7.69 -27.17
N ILE A 18 -10.95 7.34 -27.97
CA ILE A 18 -12.33 7.12 -27.49
C ILE A 18 -12.36 5.99 -26.44
N ILE A 19 -11.68 4.87 -26.73
CA ILE A 19 -11.62 3.72 -25.82
C ILE A 19 -10.91 4.11 -24.52
N TYR A 20 -9.84 4.90 -24.60
CA TYR A 20 -9.10 5.38 -23.45
C TYR A 20 -9.98 6.26 -22.54
N LEU A 21 -10.80 7.13 -23.12
CA LEU A 21 -11.77 7.96 -22.38
C LEU A 21 -12.89 7.14 -21.72
N LEU A 22 -13.21 5.96 -22.27
CA LEU A 22 -14.15 5.00 -21.66
C LEU A 22 -13.48 4.13 -20.58
N ALA A 23 -12.15 4.01 -20.62
CA ALA A 23 -11.40 3.27 -19.61
C ALA A 23 -11.53 3.98 -18.25
N SER A 24 -11.52 3.18 -17.19
CA SER A 24 -11.60 3.69 -15.82
C SER A 24 -10.39 3.23 -15.05
N PRO A 25 -9.85 4.06 -14.14
CA PRO A 25 -8.75 3.62 -13.29
C PRO A 25 -9.16 2.39 -12.47
N PRO A 26 -8.21 1.51 -12.11
CA PRO A 26 -8.51 0.32 -11.33
C PRO A 26 -9.11 0.70 -9.97
N ALA A 27 -10.29 0.15 -9.67
CA ALA A 27 -11.07 0.48 -8.46
C ALA A 27 -10.29 0.26 -7.15
N SER A 28 -9.29 -0.63 -7.17
CA SER A 28 -8.47 -0.94 -6.01
C SER A 28 -7.68 0.26 -5.49
N THR A 29 -7.18 1.12 -6.38
CA THR A 29 -6.35 2.28 -6.02
C THR A 29 -7.07 3.25 -5.10
N ASN A 30 -8.33 3.53 -5.37
CA ASN A 30 -9.16 4.42 -4.57
C ASN A 30 -9.64 3.78 -3.27
N SER A 31 -9.49 2.46 -3.11
CA SER A 31 -10.07 1.72 -1.99
C SER A 31 -9.03 1.29 -0.95
N LEU A 32 -7.73 1.56 -1.18
CA LEU A 32 -6.64 1.15 -0.28
C LEU A 32 -6.73 1.74 1.14
N HIS A 33 -7.34 2.91 1.28
CA HIS A 33 -7.50 3.62 2.56
C HIS A 33 -8.79 3.24 3.31
N LEU A 34 -9.67 2.47 2.67
CA LEU A 34 -10.90 1.95 3.27
C LEU A 34 -10.56 0.70 4.09
N PRO A 35 -11.48 0.23 4.96
CA PRO A 35 -11.33 -1.05 5.64
C PRO A 35 -11.02 -2.20 4.65
N PRO A 36 -9.99 -3.02 4.92
CA PRO A 36 -9.60 -4.13 4.05
C PRO A 36 -10.79 -5.04 3.70
N ASN A 37 -10.99 -5.26 2.40
CA ASN A 37 -12.06 -6.12 1.91
C ASN A 37 -11.64 -6.87 0.64
N THR A 38 -12.10 -8.10 0.48
CA THR A 38 -11.77 -8.96 -0.68
C THR A 38 -12.42 -8.47 -1.99
N GLN A 39 -13.27 -7.45 -1.92
CA GLN A 39 -13.99 -6.86 -3.04
C GLN A 39 -13.35 -5.55 -3.53
N ILE A 40 -12.10 -5.27 -3.12
CA ILE A 40 -11.39 -4.01 -3.39
C ILE A 40 -11.29 -3.68 -4.90
N ALA A 41 -11.30 -4.70 -5.75
CA ALA A 41 -11.22 -4.57 -7.21
C ALA A 41 -12.60 -4.49 -7.91
N ARG A 42 -13.71 -4.59 -7.17
CA ARG A 42 -15.04 -4.58 -7.80
C ARG A 42 -15.36 -3.21 -8.38
N SER A 43 -15.79 -3.21 -9.64
CA SER A 43 -16.31 -2.04 -10.34
C SER A 43 -17.63 -2.39 -11.02
N TRP A 44 -18.56 -1.44 -11.00
CA TRP A 44 -19.85 -1.56 -11.69
C TRP A 44 -19.77 -1.14 -13.16
N ARG A 45 -18.69 -0.45 -13.56
CA ARG A 45 -18.49 -0.02 -14.95
C ARG A 45 -18.22 -1.22 -15.85
N ARG A 46 -18.94 -1.27 -16.97
CA ARG A 46 -18.85 -2.36 -17.97
C ARG A 46 -18.59 -1.83 -19.37
N ASP A 47 -18.23 -0.56 -19.52
CA ASP A 47 -18.20 0.14 -20.81
C ASP A 47 -17.28 -0.57 -21.82
N LEU A 48 -16.05 -0.89 -21.41
CA LEU A 48 -15.11 -1.65 -22.23
C LEU A 48 -15.61 -3.08 -22.55
N LYS A 49 -16.27 -3.74 -21.59
CA LYS A 49 -16.84 -5.08 -21.82
C LYS A 49 -17.95 -5.01 -22.87
N SER A 50 -18.86 -4.04 -22.74
CA SER A 50 -19.95 -3.81 -23.70
C SER A 50 -19.40 -3.46 -25.08
N LEU A 51 -18.39 -2.57 -25.15
CA LEU A 51 -17.78 -2.19 -26.42
C LEU A 51 -17.08 -3.36 -27.11
N SER A 52 -16.40 -4.23 -26.36
CA SER A 52 -15.72 -5.42 -26.91
C SER A 52 -16.67 -6.44 -27.57
N LEU A 53 -17.96 -6.39 -27.25
CA LEU A 53 -18.99 -7.28 -27.80
C LEU A 53 -19.64 -6.74 -29.08
N THR A 54 -19.33 -5.52 -29.50
CA THR A 54 -19.99 -4.87 -30.65
C THR A 54 -19.47 -5.39 -31.99
N CYS A 55 -18.14 -5.43 -32.18
CA CYS A 55 -17.50 -5.98 -33.37
C CYS A 55 -16.08 -6.50 -33.08
N SER A 56 -15.52 -7.29 -33.99
CA SER A 56 -14.18 -7.87 -33.85
C SER A 56 -13.07 -6.82 -33.78
N ARG A 57 -13.22 -5.69 -34.50
CA ARG A 57 -12.27 -4.56 -34.47
C ARG A 57 -12.21 -3.94 -33.08
N PHE A 58 -13.36 -3.60 -32.49
CA PHE A 58 -13.41 -3.08 -31.11
C PHE A 58 -12.92 -4.11 -30.10
N SER A 59 -13.26 -5.40 -30.28
CA SER A 59 -12.74 -6.47 -29.44
C SER A 59 -11.21 -6.50 -29.42
N ALA A 60 -10.56 -6.34 -30.58
CA ALA A 60 -9.10 -6.30 -30.68
C ALA A 60 -8.49 -5.05 -30.03
N LEU A 61 -9.05 -3.86 -30.28
CA LEU A 61 -8.55 -2.58 -29.74
C LEU A 61 -8.77 -2.46 -28.22
N VAL A 62 -9.87 -3.00 -27.70
CA VAL A 62 -10.20 -2.94 -26.27
C VAL A 62 -9.39 -3.96 -25.45
N ARG A 63 -8.91 -5.05 -26.05
CA ARG A 63 -8.25 -6.16 -25.36
C ARG A 63 -7.09 -5.73 -24.44
N PRO A 64 -6.15 -4.86 -24.85
CA PRO A 64 -5.07 -4.40 -23.98
C PRO A 64 -5.58 -3.71 -22.71
N LEU A 65 -6.58 -2.86 -22.84
CA LEU A 65 -7.15 -2.08 -21.72
C LEU A 65 -8.05 -2.94 -20.82
N LEU A 66 -8.82 -3.86 -21.41
CA LEU A 66 -9.71 -4.74 -20.65
C LEU A 66 -8.95 -5.73 -19.75
N PHE A 67 -7.78 -6.20 -20.21
CA PHE A 67 -6.93 -7.13 -19.47
C PHE A 67 -5.74 -6.45 -18.77
N ALA A 68 -5.67 -5.11 -18.77
CA ALA A 68 -4.63 -4.35 -18.08
C ALA A 68 -4.62 -4.59 -16.57
N HIS A 69 -5.79 -4.82 -15.97
CA HIS A 69 -5.97 -4.94 -14.54
C HIS A 69 -6.68 -6.26 -14.21
N GLY A 70 -5.95 -7.19 -13.60
CA GLY A 70 -6.46 -8.51 -13.23
C GLY A 70 -6.85 -8.61 -11.75
N CYS A 71 -7.81 -9.48 -11.44
CA CYS A 71 -8.15 -9.85 -10.07
C CYS A 71 -8.49 -11.34 -10.00
N PHE A 72 -7.95 -12.05 -9.02
CA PHE A 72 -8.24 -13.46 -8.80
C PHE A 72 -8.11 -13.83 -7.31
N ASN A 73 -8.68 -14.98 -6.93
CA ASN A 73 -8.49 -15.50 -5.57
C ASN A 73 -7.13 -16.20 -5.48
N LEU A 74 -6.45 -16.06 -4.35
CA LEU A 74 -5.18 -16.71 -4.07
C LEU A 74 -5.13 -18.20 -4.49
N LYS A 75 -6.19 -18.95 -4.21
CA LYS A 75 -6.27 -20.40 -4.51
C LYS A 75 -6.31 -20.70 -6.01
N ASP A 76 -6.71 -19.73 -6.83
CA ASP A 76 -6.92 -19.86 -8.28
C ASP A 76 -5.68 -19.35 -9.06
N THR A 77 -4.51 -19.22 -8.41
CA THR A 77 -3.29 -18.67 -9.04
C THR A 77 -2.91 -19.44 -10.31
N ASP A 78 -2.87 -20.77 -10.27
CA ASP A 78 -2.46 -21.60 -11.41
C ASP A 78 -3.49 -21.54 -12.55
N GLU A 79 -4.79 -21.54 -12.21
CA GLU A 79 -5.89 -21.40 -13.19
C GLU A 79 -5.84 -20.04 -13.90
N TYR A 80 -5.56 -18.98 -13.14
CA TYR A 80 -5.41 -17.62 -13.68
C TYR A 80 -4.22 -17.53 -14.63
N LEU A 81 -3.07 -18.09 -14.26
CA LEU A 81 -1.89 -18.14 -15.13
C LEU A 81 -2.13 -18.98 -16.39
N ALA A 82 -2.81 -20.12 -16.27
CA ALA A 82 -3.19 -20.95 -17.41
C ALA A 82 -4.14 -20.20 -18.36
N PHE A 83 -5.10 -19.43 -17.81
CA PHE A 83 -5.97 -18.56 -18.59
C PHE A 83 -5.18 -17.50 -19.36
N LEU A 84 -4.26 -16.79 -18.70
CA LEU A 84 -3.44 -15.76 -19.35
C LEU A 84 -2.56 -16.33 -20.46
N SER A 85 -1.95 -17.50 -20.21
CA SER A 85 -1.11 -18.20 -21.19
C SER A 85 -1.92 -18.66 -22.40
N LYS A 86 -3.07 -19.32 -22.17
CA LYS A 86 -3.95 -19.82 -23.24
C LYS A 86 -4.39 -18.73 -24.22
N TRP A 87 -4.60 -17.52 -23.71
CA TRP A 87 -5.10 -16.38 -24.50
C TRP A 87 -4.01 -15.34 -24.79
N ASP A 88 -2.75 -15.62 -24.48
CA ASP A 88 -1.62 -14.70 -24.75
C ASP A 88 -1.87 -13.27 -24.21
N LEU A 89 -2.38 -13.20 -22.98
CA LEU A 89 -2.81 -11.96 -22.32
C LEU A 89 -1.76 -11.39 -21.37
N THR A 90 -0.71 -12.16 -21.04
CA THR A 90 0.32 -11.80 -20.05
C THR A 90 0.92 -10.43 -20.33
N ARG A 91 1.18 -10.11 -21.61
CA ARG A 91 1.77 -8.84 -22.06
C ARG A 91 0.93 -7.60 -21.71
N TYR A 92 -0.37 -7.77 -21.50
CA TYR A 92 -1.27 -6.65 -21.22
C TYR A 92 -1.39 -6.37 -19.73
N VAL A 93 -1.11 -7.35 -18.86
CA VAL A 93 -1.36 -7.22 -17.42
C VAL A 93 -0.35 -6.27 -16.78
N THR A 94 -0.83 -5.11 -16.36
CA THR A 94 -0.04 -4.07 -15.67
C THR A 94 -0.20 -4.11 -14.16
N SER A 95 -1.38 -4.48 -13.67
CA SER A 95 -1.64 -4.59 -12.23
C SER A 95 -2.47 -5.81 -11.88
N LEU A 96 -2.22 -6.37 -10.69
CA LEU A 96 -2.94 -7.51 -10.15
C LEU A 96 -3.48 -7.22 -8.76
N VAL A 97 -4.69 -7.73 -8.50
CA VAL A 97 -5.27 -7.85 -7.17
C VAL A 97 -5.44 -9.33 -6.84
N VAL A 98 -4.82 -9.78 -5.76
CA VAL A 98 -4.91 -11.15 -5.26
C VAL A 98 -5.64 -11.12 -3.93
N ALA A 99 -6.80 -11.77 -3.87
CA ALA A 99 -7.63 -11.78 -2.66
C ALA A 99 -7.69 -13.17 -2.03
N GLU A 100 -7.54 -13.24 -0.72
CA GLU A 100 -7.81 -14.44 0.05
C GLU A 100 -9.28 -14.47 0.47
N SER A 101 -10.10 -15.21 -0.28
CA SER A 101 -11.49 -15.51 0.11
C SER A 101 -11.60 -16.93 0.65
N GLY A 102 -12.29 -17.10 1.79
CA GLY A 102 -12.65 -18.43 2.30
C GLY A 102 -12.29 -18.74 3.75
N GLY A 103 -11.77 -17.78 4.53
CA GLY A 103 -11.60 -17.88 5.99
C GLY A 103 -10.53 -18.87 6.49
N TYR A 104 -9.91 -19.66 5.61
CA TYR A 104 -8.88 -20.63 5.98
C TYR A 104 -7.68 -20.52 5.04
N TYR A 105 -6.69 -19.71 5.43
CA TYR A 105 -5.35 -19.81 4.86
C TYR A 105 -4.75 -21.15 5.25
N LYS A 106 -4.61 -22.08 4.30
CA LYS A 106 -3.82 -23.29 4.56
C LYS A 106 -2.34 -22.92 4.53
N LEU A 107 -1.57 -23.32 5.56
CA LEU A 107 -0.11 -23.12 5.60
C LEU A 107 0.62 -23.63 4.34
N GLY A 108 -0.01 -24.50 3.54
CA GLY A 108 0.50 -24.99 2.26
C GLY A 108 0.50 -23.99 1.09
N TYR A 109 -0.10 -22.80 1.20
CA TYR A 109 -0.03 -21.77 0.15
C TYR A 109 1.30 -20.98 0.14
N SER A 110 2.32 -21.42 0.88
CA SER A 110 3.64 -20.77 0.87
C SER A 110 4.25 -20.81 -0.54
N GLY A 111 4.55 -19.64 -1.12
CA GLY A 111 5.29 -19.55 -2.38
C GLY A 111 4.45 -19.38 -3.65
N TRP A 112 3.11 -19.24 -3.56
CA TRP A 112 2.25 -18.90 -4.71
C TRP A 112 2.77 -17.70 -5.52
N TRP A 113 3.33 -16.72 -4.81
CA TRP A 113 3.88 -15.50 -5.39
C TRP A 113 5.13 -15.78 -6.24
N ARG A 114 5.90 -16.85 -5.96
CA ARG A 114 7.04 -17.24 -6.81
C ARG A 114 6.58 -17.76 -8.15
N THR A 115 5.55 -18.60 -8.16
CA THR A 115 4.94 -19.11 -9.38
C THR A 115 4.34 -17.97 -10.20
N LEU A 116 3.63 -17.05 -9.52
CA LEU A 116 3.07 -15.85 -10.15
C LEU A 116 4.18 -15.01 -10.79
N LEU A 117 5.17 -14.59 -10.01
CA LEU A 117 6.18 -13.64 -10.46
C LEU A 117 7.18 -14.23 -11.46
N SER A 118 7.41 -15.55 -11.41
CA SER A 118 8.16 -16.27 -12.46
C SER A 118 7.45 -16.26 -13.82
N SER A 119 6.12 -16.17 -13.82
CA SER A 119 5.31 -16.20 -15.04
C SER A 119 4.88 -14.81 -15.52
N LEU A 120 4.71 -13.88 -14.58
CA LEU A 120 4.17 -12.54 -14.82
C LEU A 120 4.67 -11.59 -13.72
N VAL A 121 5.39 -10.55 -14.13
CA VAL A 121 5.81 -9.46 -13.22
C VAL A 121 4.92 -8.24 -13.47
N PRO A 122 3.87 -8.00 -12.65
CA PRO A 122 3.05 -6.81 -12.79
C PRO A 122 3.80 -5.57 -12.27
N ARG A 123 3.48 -4.38 -12.81
CA ARG A 123 3.96 -3.11 -12.25
C ARG A 123 3.40 -2.84 -10.87
N ARG A 124 2.18 -3.32 -10.59
CA ARG A 124 1.49 -3.17 -9.31
C ARG A 124 0.90 -4.49 -8.86
N LEU A 125 1.25 -4.94 -7.67
CA LEU A 125 0.65 -6.11 -7.02
C LEU A 125 -0.05 -5.68 -5.73
N THR A 126 -1.35 -5.90 -5.64
CA THR A 126 -2.14 -5.72 -4.42
C THR A 126 -2.54 -7.07 -3.88
N VAL A 127 -2.27 -7.35 -2.61
CA VAL A 127 -2.68 -8.57 -1.92
C VAL A 127 -3.60 -8.18 -0.77
N VAL A 128 -4.82 -8.73 -0.77
CA VAL A 128 -5.78 -8.61 0.34
C VAL A 128 -5.93 -9.96 0.99
N ALA A 129 -5.34 -10.14 2.17
CA ALA A 129 -5.31 -11.45 2.82
C ALA A 129 -5.25 -11.35 4.34
N SER A 130 -5.46 -12.45 5.04
CA SER A 130 -5.33 -12.51 6.49
C SER A 130 -3.91 -12.11 6.95
N PRO A 131 -3.73 -11.67 8.21
CA PRO A 131 -2.40 -11.34 8.71
C PRO A 131 -1.36 -12.44 8.48
N LEU A 132 -1.74 -13.71 8.69
CA LEU A 132 -0.86 -14.87 8.47
C LEU A 132 -0.43 -15.00 6.99
N ALA A 133 -1.37 -14.85 6.06
CA ALA A 133 -1.09 -14.90 4.63
C ALA A 133 -0.13 -13.78 4.18
N ILE A 134 -0.36 -12.57 4.69
CA ILE A 134 0.53 -11.43 4.46
C ILE A 134 1.91 -11.68 5.07
N GLY A 135 1.99 -12.21 6.29
CA GLY A 135 3.25 -12.63 6.89
C GLY A 135 4.04 -13.58 6.00
N ASN A 136 3.39 -14.62 5.46
CA ASN A 136 4.03 -15.59 4.58
C ASN A 136 4.57 -14.96 3.27
N LEU A 137 3.93 -13.91 2.75
CA LEU A 137 4.42 -13.15 1.61
C LEU A 137 5.82 -12.55 1.87
N PHE A 138 6.04 -12.12 3.11
CA PHE A 138 7.29 -11.52 3.57
C PHE A 138 8.23 -12.52 4.27
N GLY A 139 7.90 -13.82 4.31
CA GLY A 139 8.69 -14.81 5.04
C GLY A 139 8.66 -14.63 6.57
N MET A 140 7.56 -14.11 7.09
CA MET A 140 7.36 -13.79 8.52
C MET A 140 6.12 -14.48 9.09
N ILE A 141 6.11 -14.69 10.40
CA ILE A 141 4.95 -15.18 11.15
C ILE A 141 4.52 -14.06 12.11
N PRO A 142 3.40 -13.37 11.86
CA PRO A 142 2.87 -12.35 12.75
C PRO A 142 2.44 -12.97 14.09
N PRO A 143 2.46 -12.21 15.19
CA PRO A 143 1.99 -12.70 16.48
C PRO A 143 0.53 -13.14 16.38
N GLN A 144 0.22 -14.30 16.98
CA GLN A 144 -1.14 -14.88 16.95
C GLN A 144 -1.82 -14.91 18.33
N GLU A 145 -1.04 -14.77 19.39
CA GLU A 145 -1.49 -14.92 20.79
C GLU A 145 -2.69 -14.01 21.11
N HIS A 146 -2.68 -12.79 20.59
CA HIS A 146 -3.71 -11.78 20.83
C HIS A 146 -4.62 -11.52 19.62
N SER A 147 -4.53 -12.31 18.54
CA SER A 147 -5.33 -12.10 17.32
C SER A 147 -6.85 -12.05 17.59
N TRP A 148 -7.30 -12.77 18.62
CA TRP A 148 -8.71 -12.81 19.06
C TRP A 148 -9.25 -11.46 19.55
N ALA A 149 -8.39 -10.58 20.07
CA ALA A 149 -8.77 -9.27 20.59
C ALA A 149 -8.96 -8.24 19.46
N PHE A 150 -8.17 -8.36 18.39
CA PHE A 150 -8.24 -7.47 17.23
C PHE A 150 -9.29 -7.92 16.21
N GLN A 151 -9.42 -9.23 16.00
CA GLN A 151 -10.31 -9.85 15.00
C GLN A 151 -10.14 -9.27 13.59
N ILE A 152 -8.90 -8.95 13.20
CA ILE A 152 -8.57 -8.43 11.87
C ILE A 152 -8.71 -9.57 10.84
N PRO A 153 -9.72 -9.53 9.94
CA PRO A 153 -9.93 -10.61 8.99
C PRO A 153 -8.96 -10.53 7.81
N HIS A 154 -8.63 -9.30 7.40
CA HIS A 154 -7.82 -9.00 6.23
C HIS A 154 -6.96 -7.77 6.48
N GLN A 155 -5.77 -7.79 5.88
CA GLN A 155 -4.87 -6.66 5.69
C GLN A 155 -4.66 -6.47 4.19
N VAL A 156 -4.23 -5.28 3.79
CA VAL A 156 -3.88 -4.99 2.39
C VAL A 156 -2.41 -4.61 2.31
N VAL A 157 -1.72 -5.21 1.35
CA VAL A 157 -0.43 -4.72 0.91
C VAL A 157 -0.47 -4.46 -0.59
N GLN A 158 -0.02 -3.28 -1.00
CA GLN A 158 0.24 -2.97 -2.40
C GLN A 158 1.73 -2.71 -2.57
N LEU A 159 2.33 -3.34 -3.57
CA LEU A 159 3.71 -3.13 -3.98
C LEU A 159 3.72 -2.62 -5.43
N GLU A 160 4.55 -1.63 -5.71
CA GLU A 160 4.70 -1.05 -7.05
C GLU A 160 6.18 -0.94 -7.46
N LEU A 161 6.41 -1.13 -8.75
CA LEU A 161 7.68 -0.89 -9.43
C LEU A 161 7.65 0.48 -10.11
N ASP A 162 8.81 1.13 -10.16
CA ASP A 162 8.99 2.35 -10.96
C ASP A 162 8.87 2.05 -12.46
N GLU A 163 8.43 3.03 -13.25
CA GLU A 163 8.16 2.88 -14.69
C GLU A 163 9.43 2.57 -15.50
N ASN A 164 10.58 3.02 -14.99
CA ASN A 164 11.90 2.84 -15.58
C ASN A 164 12.52 1.46 -15.27
N TYR A 165 11.85 0.66 -14.44
CA TYR A 165 12.42 -0.59 -13.98
C TYR A 165 12.25 -1.71 -15.02
N GLN A 166 13.37 -2.26 -15.49
CA GLN A 166 13.40 -3.45 -16.33
C GLN A 166 13.40 -4.71 -15.45
N ALA A 167 12.55 -5.68 -15.80
CA ALA A 167 12.38 -6.91 -15.04
C ALA A 167 13.72 -7.62 -14.80
N PRO A 168 14.05 -8.02 -13.56
CA PRO A 168 15.30 -8.68 -13.26
C PRO A 168 15.24 -10.14 -13.69
N VAL A 169 16.40 -10.74 -13.92
CA VAL A 169 16.52 -12.19 -14.04
C VAL A 169 16.30 -12.78 -12.64
N LEU A 170 15.14 -13.39 -12.44
CA LEU A 170 14.74 -13.96 -11.16
C LEU A 170 15.63 -15.15 -10.80
N THR A 171 16.07 -15.23 -9.53
CA THR A 171 16.76 -16.40 -8.98
C THR A 171 15.90 -17.07 -7.92
N ASP A 172 15.96 -18.40 -7.83
CA ASP A 172 15.04 -19.20 -7.00
C ASP A 172 15.38 -19.19 -5.49
N LYS A 173 16.27 -18.30 -5.04
CA LYS A 173 16.82 -18.32 -3.67
C LYS A 173 16.18 -17.31 -2.70
N HIS A 174 15.18 -16.54 -3.14
CA HIS A 174 14.63 -15.46 -2.34
C HIS A 174 13.62 -15.95 -1.29
N ALA A 175 13.81 -15.50 -0.05
CA ALA A 175 13.02 -15.90 1.09
C ALA A 175 11.73 -15.06 1.25
N SER A 176 11.69 -13.86 0.69
CA SER A 176 10.53 -12.96 0.69
C SER A 176 10.29 -12.30 -0.66
N ILE A 177 9.07 -11.78 -0.86
CA ILE A 177 8.72 -11.04 -2.09
C ILE A 177 9.57 -9.77 -2.31
N LEU A 178 10.04 -9.15 -1.22
CA LEU A 178 10.85 -7.93 -1.27
C LEU A 178 12.28 -8.18 -1.73
N GLU A 179 12.79 -9.38 -1.49
CA GLU A 179 14.10 -9.80 -2.00
C GLU A 179 14.01 -10.22 -3.47
N HIS A 180 12.84 -10.68 -3.91
CA HIS A 180 12.62 -11.22 -5.25
C HIS A 180 12.47 -10.12 -6.31
N ILE A 181 11.82 -9.01 -5.96
CA ILE A 181 11.60 -7.86 -6.84
C ILE A 181 11.94 -6.58 -6.07
N PRO A 182 12.68 -5.63 -6.67
CA PRO A 182 13.02 -4.38 -6.02
C PRO A 182 11.86 -3.38 -6.11
N TRP A 183 10.79 -3.66 -5.37
CA TRP A 183 9.67 -2.75 -5.22
C TRP A 183 10.15 -1.37 -4.74
N THR A 184 9.62 -0.31 -5.34
CA THR A 184 9.98 1.08 -5.03
C THR A 184 8.93 1.77 -4.19
N SER A 185 7.69 1.29 -4.22
CA SER A 185 6.58 1.84 -3.45
C SER A 185 5.81 0.72 -2.74
N MET A 186 5.46 0.96 -1.47
CA MET A 186 4.67 0.04 -0.66
C MET A 186 3.56 0.80 0.08
N VAL A 187 2.32 0.30 -0.04
CA VAL A 187 1.18 0.71 0.79
C VAL A 187 0.81 -0.46 1.68
N PHE A 188 0.72 -0.25 2.98
CA PHE A 188 0.29 -1.24 3.95
C PHE A 188 -0.90 -0.73 4.75
N ASN A 189 -2.04 -1.39 4.60
CA ASN A 189 -3.23 -1.17 5.42
C ASN A 189 -3.38 -2.34 6.40
N GLU A 190 -3.10 -2.05 7.67
CA GLU A 190 -3.08 -3.00 8.78
C GLU A 190 -4.48 -3.33 9.33
N ALA A 191 -5.51 -2.63 8.84
CA ALA A 191 -6.87 -2.60 9.37
C ALA A 191 -7.01 -1.82 10.70
N SER A 192 -8.10 -2.09 11.43
CA SER A 192 -8.46 -1.41 12.66
C SER A 192 -8.05 -2.21 13.89
N SER A 193 -7.41 -1.52 14.84
CA SER A 193 -7.12 -2.07 16.18
C SER A 193 -8.20 -1.69 17.21
N LEU A 194 -9.20 -0.91 16.81
CA LEU A 194 -10.19 -0.33 17.71
C LEU A 194 -10.92 -1.37 18.58
N LYS A 195 -11.14 -2.58 18.05
CA LYS A 195 -11.80 -3.66 18.77
C LYS A 195 -11.04 -4.09 20.04
N ALA A 196 -9.71 -4.04 20.00
CA ALA A 196 -8.87 -4.49 21.10
C ALA A 196 -9.05 -3.64 22.37
N TYR A 197 -9.44 -2.38 22.22
CA TYR A 197 -9.68 -1.46 23.34
C TYR A 197 -10.95 -1.78 24.15
N ASN A 198 -11.83 -2.67 23.66
CA ASN A 198 -12.95 -3.16 24.47
C ASN A 198 -12.49 -4.10 25.60
N HIS A 199 -11.22 -4.51 25.61
CA HIS A 199 -10.68 -5.46 26.56
C HIS A 199 -9.84 -4.76 27.63
N TYR A 200 -9.97 -5.25 28.86
CA TYR A 200 -9.10 -4.85 29.95
C TYR A 200 -7.63 -5.21 29.61
N GLU A 201 -6.69 -4.36 30.02
CA GLU A 201 -5.25 -4.53 29.74
C GLU A 201 -4.91 -4.62 28.24
N TYR A 202 -5.68 -3.95 27.37
CA TYR A 202 -5.43 -3.92 25.93
C TYR A 202 -3.97 -3.57 25.58
N PHE A 203 -3.31 -2.74 26.40
CA PHE A 203 -1.93 -2.29 26.23
C PHE A 203 -0.89 -3.42 26.27
N LEU A 204 -1.25 -4.61 26.77
CA LEU A 204 -0.39 -5.82 26.74
C LEU A 204 -0.50 -6.58 25.42
N TYR A 205 -1.53 -6.30 24.61
CA TYR A 205 -1.82 -7.07 23.40
C TYR A 205 -0.92 -6.68 22.24
N GLN A 206 -0.70 -7.65 21.35
CA GLN A 206 0.17 -7.49 20.19
C GLN A 206 -0.65 -7.52 18.91
N VAL A 207 -0.59 -6.42 18.16
CA VAL A 207 -1.24 -6.30 16.85
C VAL A 207 -0.71 -7.40 15.92
N PRO A 208 -1.58 -8.19 15.26
CA PRO A 208 -1.15 -9.23 14.31
C PRO A 208 -0.62 -8.56 13.03
N SER A 209 0.66 -8.20 13.05
CA SER A 209 1.31 -7.42 12.00
C SER A 209 2.70 -7.93 11.67
N ILE A 210 3.10 -7.74 10.40
CA ILE A 210 4.46 -8.02 9.92
C ILE A 210 5.52 -7.12 10.57
N PHE A 211 5.12 -5.94 11.07
CA PHE A 211 6.05 -5.00 11.70
C PHE A 211 6.44 -5.38 13.13
N HIS A 212 5.71 -6.30 13.78
CA HIS A 212 5.97 -6.66 15.17
C HIS A 212 7.39 -7.20 15.42
N ARG A 213 7.93 -7.96 14.46
CA ARG A 213 9.26 -8.60 14.54
C ARG A 213 10.20 -8.17 13.42
N TRP A 214 9.93 -7.05 12.76
CA TRP A 214 10.65 -6.63 11.56
C TRP A 214 12.16 -6.57 11.79
N ASN A 215 12.62 -5.90 12.85
CA ASN A 215 14.05 -5.76 13.15
C ASN A 215 14.75 -7.10 13.38
N ALA A 216 14.12 -8.01 14.12
CA ALA A 216 14.67 -9.34 14.37
C ALA A 216 14.75 -10.17 13.09
N TRP A 217 13.77 -10.02 12.20
CA TRP A 217 13.77 -10.64 10.88
C TRP A 217 14.85 -10.04 9.97
N ALA A 218 14.90 -8.71 9.84
CA ALA A 218 15.92 -8.01 9.05
C ALA A 218 17.35 -8.38 9.50
N LEU A 219 17.59 -8.45 10.82
CA LEU A 219 18.90 -8.83 11.35
C LEU A 219 19.29 -10.27 10.94
N LYS A 220 18.38 -11.24 11.03
CA LYS A 220 18.64 -12.62 10.58
C LYS A 220 19.02 -12.68 9.10
N HIS A 221 18.31 -11.94 8.26
CA HIS A 221 18.58 -11.91 6.82
C HIS A 221 19.89 -11.21 6.48
N THR A 222 20.29 -10.18 7.23
CA THR A 222 21.62 -9.57 7.07
C THR A 222 22.76 -10.50 7.48
N LEU A 223 22.57 -11.34 8.51
CA LEU A 223 23.60 -12.22 9.06
C LEU A 223 23.70 -13.58 8.35
N SER A 224 22.60 -14.09 7.80
CA SER A 224 22.57 -15.37 7.07
C SER A 224 23.14 -15.28 5.64
N GLY A 225 23.50 -14.08 5.15
CA GLY A 225 24.25 -13.89 3.91
C GLY A 225 25.73 -14.27 4.07
N GLY A 226 26.07 -15.53 3.90
CA GLY A 226 27.46 -15.99 3.88
C GLY A 226 28.26 -15.37 2.72
N ARG A 227 29.32 -14.61 3.03
CA ARG A 227 30.51 -14.24 2.20
C ARG A 227 30.35 -13.87 0.71
N GLN A 228 29.15 -13.69 0.18
CA GLN A 228 28.92 -13.22 -1.18
C GLN A 228 28.35 -11.80 -1.11
N ASN A 229 29.02 -10.90 -1.81
CA ASN A 229 28.83 -9.45 -1.77
C ASN A 229 27.37 -9.06 -2.08
N HIS A 230 26.87 -8.04 -1.35
CA HIS A 230 25.54 -7.40 -1.48
C HIS A 230 24.39 -8.01 -0.65
N SER A 231 24.51 -7.98 0.69
CA SER A 231 23.35 -8.08 1.59
C SER A 231 22.66 -6.72 1.68
N SER A 232 21.85 -6.41 0.66
CA SER A 232 20.99 -5.22 0.66
C SER A 232 19.77 -5.49 1.54
N SER A 233 19.41 -4.54 2.41
CA SER A 233 18.19 -4.66 3.23
C SER A 233 16.99 -4.85 2.29
N PRO A 234 16.03 -5.73 2.60
CA PRO A 234 14.86 -6.00 1.74
C PRO A 234 13.99 -4.75 1.50
N LEU A 235 14.10 -3.72 2.34
CA LEU A 235 13.40 -2.45 2.15
C LEU A 235 14.26 -1.35 1.51
N GLN A 236 15.50 -1.66 1.11
CA GLN A 236 16.43 -0.66 0.61
C GLN A 236 15.93 0.01 -0.68
N ASN A 237 15.11 -0.67 -1.48
CA ASN A 237 14.63 -0.13 -2.75
C ASN A 237 13.40 0.78 -2.59
N LEU A 238 12.74 0.77 -1.43
CA LEU A 238 11.55 1.59 -1.21
C LEU A 238 11.92 3.08 -1.13
N THR A 239 11.33 3.87 -2.02
CA THR A 239 11.36 5.33 -2.06
C THR A 239 10.05 5.94 -1.58
N SER A 240 8.95 5.18 -1.61
CA SER A 240 7.64 5.60 -1.11
C SER A 240 7.04 4.55 -0.17
N PHE A 241 6.57 4.98 0.99
CA PHE A 241 5.87 4.12 1.94
C PHE A 241 4.62 4.80 2.48
N THR A 242 3.50 4.09 2.45
CA THR A 242 2.24 4.52 3.04
C THR A 242 1.80 3.51 4.09
N TYR A 243 1.65 3.95 5.33
CA TYR A 243 1.10 3.14 6.42
C TYR A 243 -0.29 3.63 6.80
N ILE A 244 -1.24 2.70 6.85
CA ILE A 244 -2.64 2.93 7.19
C ILE A 244 -3.02 1.94 8.28
N ALA A 245 -3.46 2.46 9.42
CA ALA A 245 -4.03 1.68 10.50
C ALA A 245 -5.06 2.54 11.22
N VAL A 246 -6.15 1.94 11.71
CA VAL A 246 -7.16 2.68 12.48
C VAL A 246 -6.92 2.44 13.97
N PHE A 247 -6.49 3.48 14.67
CA PHE A 247 -6.12 3.51 16.08
C PHE A 247 -5.16 2.40 16.50
N PRO A 248 -3.97 2.26 15.88
CA PRO A 248 -2.96 1.34 16.39
C PRO A 248 -2.43 1.85 17.74
N PHE A 249 -1.97 0.91 18.59
CA PHE A 249 -1.30 1.27 19.85
C PHE A 249 0.02 2.01 19.57
N TYR A 250 0.37 3.01 20.39
CA TYR A 250 1.57 3.82 20.21
C TYR A 250 2.84 2.96 20.23
N ASN A 251 2.86 1.91 21.06
CA ASN A 251 3.98 0.97 21.16
C ASN A 251 4.15 0.14 19.87
N HIS A 252 3.06 -0.08 19.11
CA HIS A 252 3.08 -0.72 17.82
C HIS A 252 3.47 0.27 16.72
N VAL A 253 3.02 1.53 16.79
CA VAL A 253 3.51 2.61 15.92
C VAL A 253 5.04 2.73 16.01
N GLN A 254 5.62 2.64 17.21
CA GLN A 254 7.08 2.61 17.37
C GLN A 254 7.73 1.46 16.58
N ARG A 255 7.16 0.25 16.61
CA ARG A 255 7.68 -0.92 15.87
C ARG A 255 7.61 -0.72 14.36
N VAL A 256 6.54 -0.08 13.88
CA VAL A 256 6.42 0.31 12.47
C VAL A 256 7.50 1.33 12.12
N LEU A 257 7.70 2.35 12.95
CA LEU A 257 8.73 3.36 12.73
C LEU A 257 10.15 2.79 12.74
N ASP A 258 10.43 1.81 13.59
CA ASP A 258 11.72 1.12 13.58
C ASP A 258 11.99 0.44 12.21
N ALA A 259 10.95 -0.15 11.60
CA ALA A 259 11.05 -0.69 10.24
C ALA A 259 11.21 0.42 9.19
N VAL A 260 10.47 1.53 9.31
CA VAL A 260 10.54 2.69 8.41
C VAL A 260 11.93 3.33 8.41
N VAL A 261 12.56 3.47 9.58
CA VAL A 261 13.92 4.03 9.69
C VAL A 261 14.95 3.15 8.98
N SER A 262 14.67 1.86 8.77
CA SER A 262 15.53 0.96 7.98
C SER A 262 15.42 1.17 6.45
N MET A 263 14.43 1.93 5.99
CA MET A 263 14.20 2.27 4.57
C MET A 263 15.12 3.43 4.13
N LYS A 264 16.39 3.13 3.87
CA LYS A 264 17.44 4.14 3.63
C LYS A 264 17.20 5.07 2.43
N ASN A 265 16.40 4.63 1.45
CA ASN A 265 16.09 5.41 0.25
C ASN A 265 14.70 6.06 0.28
N LEU A 266 14.01 6.01 1.43
CA LEU A 266 12.67 6.56 1.56
C LEU A 266 12.66 8.08 1.36
N GLN A 267 11.92 8.53 0.34
CA GLN A 267 11.71 9.93 -0.03
C GLN A 267 10.33 10.42 0.39
N THR A 268 9.31 9.58 0.26
CA THR A 268 7.92 9.91 0.62
C THR A 268 7.40 8.97 1.71
N LEU A 269 6.92 9.55 2.82
CA LEU A 269 6.25 8.84 3.89
C LEU A 269 4.83 9.39 4.06
N LYS A 270 3.84 8.52 4.01
CA LYS A 270 2.44 8.87 4.27
C LYS A 270 1.91 8.01 5.41
N ILE A 271 1.26 8.63 6.40
CA ILE A 271 0.69 7.92 7.54
C ILE A 271 -0.77 8.34 7.75
N GLN A 272 -1.60 7.34 8.03
CA GLN A 272 -2.98 7.48 8.52
C GLN A 272 -3.15 6.57 9.73
N LEU A 273 -3.41 7.15 10.89
CA LEU A 273 -3.71 6.46 12.16
C LEU A 273 -5.21 6.54 12.52
N GLY A 274 -5.96 7.44 11.88
CA GLY A 274 -7.38 7.62 12.11
C GLY A 274 -8.27 6.90 11.08
N PRO A 275 -9.57 6.73 11.40
CA PRO A 275 -10.55 6.24 10.44
C PRO A 275 -10.70 7.22 9.26
N CYS A 276 -10.84 6.70 8.04
CA CYS A 276 -11.17 7.53 6.90
C CYS A 276 -12.62 8.06 7.01
N ARG A 277 -12.99 9.11 6.25
CA ARG A 277 -14.31 9.75 6.34
C ARG A 277 -15.52 8.82 6.11
N LEU A 278 -15.31 7.71 5.41
CA LEU A 278 -16.34 6.72 5.10
C LEU A 278 -16.30 5.50 6.02
N ASP A 279 -15.34 5.44 6.93
CA ASP A 279 -15.19 4.34 7.88
C ASP A 279 -16.11 4.56 9.09
N ARG A 280 -16.88 3.52 9.41
CA ARG A 280 -17.80 3.50 10.56
C ARG A 280 -17.24 2.71 11.74
N ALA A 281 -15.94 2.36 11.73
CA ALA A 281 -15.30 1.61 12.80
C ALA A 281 -15.57 2.20 14.19
N THR A 282 -15.48 3.52 14.34
CA THR A 282 -15.77 4.21 15.61
C THR A 282 -17.22 4.04 16.05
N GLU A 283 -18.19 4.22 15.15
CA GLU A 283 -19.63 4.07 15.46
C GLU A 283 -20.01 2.63 15.85
N VAL A 284 -19.34 1.64 15.26
CA VAL A 284 -19.58 0.22 15.52
C VAL A 284 -19.04 -0.18 16.89
N GLU A 285 -17.80 0.22 17.21
CA GLU A 285 -17.11 -0.20 18.43
C GLU A 285 -17.48 0.64 19.66
N GLN A 286 -17.95 1.89 19.50
CA GLN A 286 -18.47 2.72 20.60
C GLN A 286 -19.70 2.12 21.32
N ARG A 287 -20.27 1.05 20.79
CA ARG A 287 -21.34 0.28 21.44
C ARG A 287 -20.82 -0.70 22.51
N GLY A 288 -19.51 -0.88 22.61
CA GLY A 288 -18.85 -1.76 23.57
C GLY A 288 -18.43 -1.06 24.87
N SER A 289 -17.48 -1.66 25.59
CA SER A 289 -16.90 -1.18 26.86
C SER A 289 -15.70 -0.26 26.69
N LEU A 290 -15.43 0.17 25.45
CA LEU A 290 -14.38 1.10 25.06
C LEU A 290 -14.46 2.44 25.83
N ASP A 291 -13.35 2.85 26.46
CA ASP A 291 -13.18 4.27 26.81
C ASP A 291 -12.92 5.05 25.51
N PRO A 292 -13.79 6.01 25.14
CA PRO A 292 -13.63 6.76 23.90
C PRO A 292 -12.35 7.62 23.88
N GLY A 293 -11.73 7.92 25.02
CA GLY A 293 -10.50 8.73 25.11
C GLY A 293 -9.23 7.96 24.72
N ASP A 294 -9.14 6.69 25.06
CA ASP A 294 -7.92 5.88 24.89
C ASP A 294 -7.41 5.85 23.44
N PRO A 295 -8.24 5.57 22.41
CA PRO A 295 -7.77 5.55 21.03
C PRO A 295 -7.20 6.90 20.56
N TRP A 296 -7.77 8.02 21.02
CA TRP A 296 -7.29 9.35 20.62
C TRP A 296 -5.98 9.71 21.32
N MET A 297 -5.81 9.35 22.60
CA MET A 297 -4.53 9.53 23.31
C MET A 297 -3.40 8.73 22.65
N GLU A 298 -3.71 7.50 22.24
CA GLU A 298 -2.78 6.63 21.51
C GLU A 298 -2.41 7.21 20.15
N LEU A 299 -3.38 7.78 19.42
CA LEU A 299 -3.15 8.46 18.15
C LEU A 299 -2.24 9.70 18.32
N ALA A 300 -2.50 10.54 19.32
CA ALA A 300 -1.69 11.72 19.62
C ALA A 300 -0.24 11.32 19.98
N THR A 301 -0.09 10.32 20.85
CA THR A 301 1.22 9.76 21.21
C THR A 301 1.93 9.19 19.99
N GLY A 302 1.22 8.46 19.13
CA GLY A 302 1.72 7.94 17.85
C GLY A 302 2.24 9.05 16.93
N TYR A 303 1.51 10.16 16.80
CA TYR A 303 1.96 11.32 16.01
C TYR A 303 3.20 12.00 16.60
N SER A 304 3.36 12.02 17.92
CA SER A 304 4.59 12.51 18.55
C SER A 304 5.81 11.65 18.17
N LEU A 305 5.67 10.32 18.22
CA LEU A 305 6.72 9.39 17.78
C LEU A 305 7.05 9.58 16.29
N ILE A 306 6.02 9.70 15.45
CA ILE A 306 6.16 9.95 14.01
C ILE A 306 6.92 11.25 13.76
N ALA A 307 6.58 12.32 14.48
CA ALA A 307 7.21 13.63 14.33
C ALA A 307 8.73 13.54 14.56
N HIS A 308 9.15 12.87 15.63
CA HIS A 308 10.57 12.66 15.92
C HIS A 308 11.28 11.79 14.86
N ALA A 309 10.62 10.72 14.41
CA ALA A 309 11.17 9.88 13.34
C ALA A 309 11.33 10.67 12.03
N VAL A 310 10.31 11.42 11.62
CA VAL A 310 10.31 12.30 10.43
C VAL A 310 11.39 13.37 10.55
N GLN A 311 11.53 14.03 11.70
CA GLN A 311 12.58 15.02 11.93
C GLN A 311 13.98 14.41 11.72
N ASN A 312 14.22 13.23 12.29
CA ASN A 312 15.48 12.51 12.15
C ASN A 312 15.75 12.07 10.71
N MET A 313 14.74 11.49 10.04
CA MET A 313 14.84 11.04 8.65
C MET A 313 14.99 12.21 7.67
N GLY A 314 14.40 13.37 7.93
CA GLY A 314 14.60 14.57 7.13
C GLY A 314 16.00 15.17 7.26
N ARG A 315 16.60 15.11 8.46
CA ARG A 315 17.96 15.63 8.72
C ARG A 315 19.07 14.68 8.24
N LYS A 316 18.93 13.38 8.49
CA LYS A 316 19.99 12.38 8.27
C LYS A 316 19.71 11.44 7.09
N GLY A 317 18.46 11.33 6.66
CA GLY A 317 18.02 10.44 5.60
C GLY A 317 17.66 11.18 4.31
N ARG A 318 16.97 10.46 3.43
CA ARG A 318 16.52 10.95 2.11
C ARG A 318 15.05 11.37 2.10
N LEU A 319 14.42 11.48 3.27
CA LEU A 319 13.01 11.83 3.34
C LEU A 319 12.82 13.29 2.91
N GLU A 320 12.01 13.47 1.87
CA GLU A 320 11.73 14.75 1.22
C GLU A 320 10.28 15.18 1.45
N LYS A 321 9.36 14.22 1.63
CA LYS A 321 7.94 14.48 1.78
C LYS A 321 7.32 13.62 2.88
N PHE A 322 6.64 14.26 3.81
CA PHE A 322 5.81 13.61 4.83
C PHE A 322 4.36 14.06 4.72
N ILE A 323 3.40 13.13 4.80
CA ILE A 323 1.97 13.41 4.74
C ILE A 323 1.27 12.78 5.95
N ALA A 324 0.65 13.61 6.78
CA ALA A 324 -0.25 13.19 7.85
C ALA A 324 -1.71 13.22 7.34
N CYS A 325 -2.26 12.07 7.01
CA CYS A 325 -3.60 11.98 6.40
C CYS A 325 -4.71 12.44 7.34
N ASP A 326 -4.51 12.24 8.64
CA ASP A 326 -5.49 12.59 9.67
C ASP A 326 -5.57 14.10 9.91
N TYR A 327 -4.64 14.90 9.35
CA TYR A 327 -4.69 16.36 9.43
C TYR A 327 -5.98 16.94 8.81
N GLN A 328 -6.60 16.21 7.88
CA GLN A 328 -7.90 16.59 7.28
C GLN A 328 -9.10 16.30 8.18
N MET A 329 -8.90 15.60 9.31
CA MET A 329 -9.95 15.28 10.28
C MET A 329 -10.05 16.41 11.30
N LYS A 330 -11.21 17.09 11.31
CA LYS A 330 -11.46 18.22 12.23
C LYS A 330 -11.17 17.92 13.71
N PRO A 331 -11.51 16.74 14.27
CA PRO A 331 -11.33 16.49 15.71
C PRO A 331 -9.86 16.49 16.17
N VAL A 332 -8.95 15.98 15.34
CA VAL A 332 -7.52 15.81 15.70
C VAL A 332 -6.60 16.83 15.05
N ARG A 333 -7.10 17.63 14.11
CA ARG A 333 -6.28 18.60 13.37
C ARG A 333 -5.49 19.52 14.29
N ALA A 334 -6.14 20.12 15.29
CA ALA A 334 -5.49 21.08 16.18
C ALA A 334 -4.36 20.43 16.99
N GLU A 335 -4.57 19.21 17.47
CA GLU A 335 -3.58 18.46 18.23
C GLU A 335 -2.39 18.04 17.36
N ILE A 336 -2.67 17.48 16.16
CA ILE A 336 -1.62 17.13 15.19
C ILE A 336 -0.82 18.36 14.76
N GLU A 337 -1.48 19.51 14.58
CA GLU A 337 -0.83 20.77 14.23
C GLU A 337 0.14 21.24 15.31
N VAL A 338 -0.23 21.13 16.58
CA VAL A 338 0.66 21.46 17.71
C VAL A 338 1.83 20.48 17.74
N ILE A 339 1.57 19.16 17.75
CA ILE A 339 2.61 18.12 17.87
C ILE A 339 3.64 18.24 16.73
N LEU A 340 3.17 18.21 15.48
CA LEU A 340 4.06 18.28 14.31
C LEU A 340 4.66 19.67 14.14
N GLY A 341 3.89 20.72 14.42
CA GLY A 341 4.31 22.11 14.27
C GLY A 341 5.31 22.58 15.33
N GLU A 342 5.40 21.90 16.48
CA GLU A 342 6.47 22.12 17.47
C GLU A 342 7.73 21.33 17.11
N ILE A 343 7.59 20.02 16.85
CA ILE A 343 8.74 19.14 16.63
C ILE A 343 9.41 19.40 15.28
N LEU A 344 8.65 19.66 14.22
CA LEU A 344 9.21 19.87 12.88
C LEU A 344 9.64 21.32 12.60
N ARG A 345 9.35 22.26 13.52
CA ARG A 345 9.61 23.71 13.35
C ARG A 345 11.07 24.03 13.05
N ASP A 346 11.98 23.44 13.83
CA ASP A 346 13.43 23.66 13.74
C ASP A 346 14.08 22.71 12.72
N GLY A 347 13.27 22.04 11.89
CA GLY A 347 13.72 21.11 10.87
C GLY A 347 13.79 21.76 9.48
N PRO A 348 14.24 20.99 8.48
CA PRO A 348 14.28 21.45 7.09
C PRO A 348 12.89 21.43 6.43
N TRP A 349 11.79 21.59 7.18
CA TRP A 349 10.44 21.30 6.70
C TRP A 349 9.63 22.58 6.41
N MET A 350 8.82 22.55 5.36
CA MET A 350 7.77 23.52 5.05
C MET A 350 6.42 22.82 5.07
N HIS A 351 5.43 23.44 5.70
CA HIS A 351 4.07 22.90 5.78
C HIS A 351 3.15 23.61 4.80
N ASP A 352 2.30 22.85 4.10
CA ASP A 352 1.33 23.35 3.11
C ASP A 352 0.00 23.82 3.72
N GLY A 353 -0.16 23.75 5.05
CA GLY A 353 -1.43 24.04 5.74
C GLY A 353 -2.51 22.97 5.55
N ARG A 354 -2.22 21.86 4.85
CA ARG A 354 -3.14 20.77 4.50
C ARG A 354 -2.64 19.38 4.94
N GLY A 355 -1.56 19.33 5.71
CA GLY A 355 -1.02 18.10 6.31
C GLY A 355 0.14 17.49 5.52
N THR A 356 0.78 18.26 4.64
CA THR A 356 2.00 17.87 3.94
C THR A 356 3.17 18.71 4.42
N TRP A 357 4.27 18.04 4.76
CA TRP A 357 5.56 18.66 5.03
C TRP A 357 6.52 18.28 3.91
N THR A 358 7.05 19.29 3.22
CA THR A 358 8.08 19.12 2.18
C THR A 358 9.40 19.66 2.68
N LYS A 359 10.49 18.99 2.32
CA LYS A 359 11.84 19.44 2.67
C LYS A 359 12.18 20.69 1.86
N LYS A 360 12.72 21.71 2.53
CA LYS A 360 13.21 22.94 1.89
C LYS A 360 14.30 22.56 0.88
N ALA A 361 14.14 23.02 -0.35
CA ALA A 361 15.23 22.98 -1.32
C ALA A 361 16.38 23.85 -0.78
N VAL A 362 17.59 23.33 -0.84
CA VAL A 362 18.80 24.12 -0.55
C VAL A 362 19.34 24.53 -1.92
N ASP A 363 19.15 25.79 -2.30
CA ASP A 363 19.85 26.32 -3.47
C ASP A 363 21.36 26.40 -3.18
N GLU A 364 22.20 26.21 -4.20
CA GLU A 364 23.67 26.24 -4.10
C GLU A 364 24.22 27.60 -3.58
N ASN A 365 23.36 28.61 -3.43
CA ASN A 365 23.68 29.92 -2.87
C ASN A 365 23.11 30.18 -1.47
N GLY A 366 22.45 29.20 -0.83
CA GLY A 366 21.95 29.32 0.55
C GLY A 366 20.70 30.19 0.73
N GLU A 367 20.02 30.58 -0.34
CA GLU A 367 18.73 31.28 -0.27
C GLU A 367 17.55 30.32 -0.44
N CYS A 368 16.47 30.60 0.31
CA CYS A 368 15.28 29.75 0.39
C CYS A 368 14.32 30.12 -0.74
N THR A 369 14.21 29.28 -1.78
CA THR A 369 13.21 29.48 -2.84
C THR A 369 11.87 28.87 -2.47
N THR A 370 10.84 29.72 -2.47
CA THR A 370 9.44 29.31 -2.44
C THR A 370 9.05 28.79 -3.82
N VAL A 371 8.78 27.49 -3.94
CA VAL A 371 8.06 26.96 -5.10
C VAL A 371 6.60 27.37 -4.95
N VAL A 372 6.22 28.44 -5.63
CA VAL A 372 4.83 28.86 -5.76
C VAL A 372 4.24 28.04 -6.91
N ASP A 373 3.44 27.02 -6.60
CA ASP A 373 2.64 26.33 -7.60
C ASP A 373 1.62 27.31 -8.20
N GLY A 374 1.76 27.56 -9.51
CA GLY A 374 0.85 28.38 -10.29
C GLY A 374 -0.36 27.59 -10.78
N VAL A 375 -1.54 28.08 -10.38
CA VAL A 375 -2.91 28.00 -10.95
C VAL A 375 -3.32 26.72 -11.68
#